data_AF-A0A2T5IPA6-F1
#
_entry.id   AF-A0A2T5IPA6-F1
#
_cell.length_a   1.000
_cell.length_b   1.000
_cell.length_c   1.000
_cell.angle_alpha   90.00
_cell.angle_beta   90.00
_cell.angle_gamma   90.00
#
_symmetry.space_group_name_H-M   'P 1'
#
loop_
_entity.id
_entity.type
_entity.pdbx_description
1 polymer ?
#
loop_
_entity_poly.entity_id
_entity_poly.type
_entity_poly.pdbx_seq_one_letter_code
_entity_poly.pdbx_strand_id
1 'polypeptide(L)'
;MHTRTHLGKADYYRFINRKKGFGGEGGLDVHTEPLSENCIILNDLQLEVRESPFQIDALLIFSDMINLYEIKNYEGMHQWGKGSFIKSSGFLLENPSMQLQRTKVRLEFLLSEMGFKTRVEAYVIFVNPEFTLVGAPNETSYILPSQIPGHFRNIPKTTGITAEQYRLADSLVALHDPNYSFKIPEYHYENMKKGVPCPACGALKDTFRGQHQICGECGKKININEAIRTSISDFRILFPDDKITASRITDWCGVGDQNRISNILKSEFQVMGKNRGRYFI
;
A
#
# COMPACT_ATOMS: atom_id res chain seq x y z
N MET A 1 7.34 37.69 -0.89
CA MET A 1 8.64 37.94 -0.21
C MET A 1 9.10 36.61 0.35
N HIS A 2 10.11 35.88 -0.12
CA HIS A 2 11.29 36.09 -0.96
C HIS A 2 11.48 34.80 -1.80
N THR A 3 11.70 34.78 -3.13
CA THR A 3 12.84 35.29 -3.90
C THR A 3 14.19 34.79 -3.38
N ARG A 4 14.62 33.59 -3.81
CA ARG A 4 16.01 33.20 -4.13
C ARG A 4 16.19 31.68 -4.23
N THR A 5 15.80 31.10 -5.36
CA THR A 5 16.53 30.08 -6.13
C THR A 5 15.67 29.70 -7.32
N HIS A 6 16.12 30.02 -8.54
CA HIS A 6 15.67 29.28 -9.71
C HIS A 6 16.27 27.88 -9.58
N LEU A 7 15.55 26.97 -8.91
CA LEU A 7 15.74 25.55 -9.19
C LEU A 7 15.24 25.38 -10.62
N GLY A 8 16.13 25.01 -11.55
CA GLY A 8 15.68 24.62 -12.88
C GLY A 8 14.70 23.47 -12.75
N LYS A 9 13.79 23.26 -13.72
CA LYS A 9 12.88 22.10 -13.69
C LYS A 9 13.62 20.78 -13.41
N ALA A 10 14.85 20.65 -13.92
CA ALA A 10 15.78 19.56 -13.62
C ALA A 10 16.13 19.42 -12.13
N ASP A 11 16.34 20.53 -11.41
CA ASP A 11 16.67 20.51 -9.98
C ASP A 11 15.46 20.16 -9.10
N TYR A 12 14.24 20.46 -9.56
CA TYR A 12 13.00 20.07 -8.86
C TYR A 12 12.77 18.55 -8.91
N TYR A 13 12.96 17.91 -10.08
CA TYR A 13 12.91 16.43 -10.16
C TYR A 13 14.06 15.78 -9.40
N ARG A 14 15.26 16.38 -9.44
CA ARG A 14 16.40 15.93 -8.62
C ARG A 14 16.12 16.06 -7.11
N PHE A 15 15.27 17.01 -6.70
CA PHE A 15 14.85 17.19 -5.32
C PHE A 15 13.83 16.14 -4.87
N ILE A 16 12.86 15.76 -5.70
CA ILE A 16 11.94 14.64 -5.43
C ILE A 16 12.73 13.33 -5.25
N ASN A 17 13.74 13.10 -6.10
CA ASN A 17 14.57 11.89 -6.05
C ASN A 17 15.55 11.84 -4.84
N ARG A 18 15.85 12.97 -4.17
CA ARG A 18 16.81 13.00 -3.04
C ARG A 18 16.22 12.62 -1.68
N LYS A 19 14.91 12.41 -1.59
CA LYS A 19 14.23 12.22 -0.30
C LYS A 19 14.00 10.74 0.06
N LYS A 20 15.01 9.88 -0.12
CA LYS A 20 15.31 8.67 0.70
C LYS A 20 16.46 7.85 0.09
N GLY A 21 17.69 8.30 0.31
CA GLY A 21 18.81 7.37 0.41
C GLY A 21 18.78 6.74 1.80
N PHE A 22 18.74 5.39 1.86
CA PHE A 22 18.82 4.47 3.02
C PHE A 22 17.58 3.59 3.20
N GLY A 23 17.51 2.53 2.39
CA GLY A 23 16.66 1.37 2.62
C GLY A 23 16.19 0.70 1.33
N GLY A 24 16.96 -0.26 0.80
CA GLY A 24 16.54 -1.15 -0.30
C GLY A 24 16.81 -0.68 -1.73
N GLU A 25 16.69 0.62 -2.03
CA GLU A 25 16.81 1.17 -3.41
C GLU A 25 18.21 1.68 -3.79
N GLY A 26 19.13 1.74 -2.81
CA GLY A 26 20.39 2.50 -2.87
C GLY A 26 21.47 2.05 -3.86
N GLY A 27 21.15 1.23 -4.86
CA GLY A 27 22.09 0.80 -5.91
C GLY A 27 21.70 1.23 -7.33
N LEU A 28 20.44 1.59 -7.57
CA LEU A 28 19.96 1.88 -8.92
C LEU A 28 20.35 3.28 -9.41
N ASP A 29 20.50 4.23 -8.49
CA ASP A 29 20.89 5.61 -8.82
C ASP A 29 22.21 5.68 -9.60
N VAL A 30 23.17 4.82 -9.28
CA VAL A 30 24.47 4.74 -9.98
C VAL A 30 24.29 4.36 -11.46
N HIS A 31 23.25 3.58 -11.77
CA HIS A 31 22.96 3.14 -13.14
C HIS A 31 22.04 4.10 -13.90
N THR A 32 21.21 4.89 -13.20
CA THR A 32 20.29 5.84 -13.81
C THR A 32 20.87 7.25 -13.93
N GLU A 33 21.83 7.65 -13.08
CA GLU A 33 22.48 8.97 -13.14
C GLU A 33 23.08 9.28 -14.53
N PRO A 34 23.76 8.35 -15.23
CA PRO A 34 24.26 8.59 -16.59
C PRO A 34 23.16 8.78 -17.65
N LEU A 35 21.91 8.43 -17.34
CA LEU A 35 20.76 8.55 -18.24
C LEU A 35 20.00 9.86 -18.06
N SER A 36 20.27 10.61 -17.00
CA SER A 36 19.55 11.85 -16.64
C SER A 36 19.56 12.95 -17.71
N GLU A 37 20.50 12.91 -18.66
CA GLU A 37 20.54 13.82 -19.81
C GLU A 37 19.59 13.40 -20.95
N ASN A 38 19.17 12.12 -20.98
CA ASN A 38 18.39 11.53 -22.07
C ASN A 38 16.95 11.16 -21.66
N CYS A 39 16.65 11.12 -20.35
CA CYS A 39 15.32 10.85 -19.84
C CYS A 39 15.01 11.60 -18.54
N ILE A 40 13.73 11.72 -18.22
CA ILE A 40 13.25 12.19 -16.92
C ILE A 40 13.06 10.97 -16.03
N ILE A 41 13.64 11.00 -14.82
CA ILE A 41 13.54 9.93 -13.83
C ILE A 41 12.62 10.41 -12.70
N LEU A 42 11.54 9.65 -12.44
CA LEU A 42 10.63 9.85 -11.32
C LEU A 42 10.61 8.58 -10.46
N ASN A 43 10.87 8.71 -9.16
CA ASN A 43 10.87 7.60 -8.21
C ASN A 43 9.74 7.75 -7.19
N ASP A 44 9.30 6.61 -6.62
CA ASP A 44 8.31 6.51 -5.54
C ASP A 44 7.01 7.29 -5.80
N LEU A 45 6.47 7.17 -7.01
CA LEU A 45 5.21 7.82 -7.37
C LEU A 45 4.03 7.03 -6.80
N GLN A 46 3.30 7.64 -5.88
CA GLN A 46 1.96 7.22 -5.44
C GLN A 46 0.89 7.90 -6.30
N LEU A 47 0.17 7.12 -7.10
CA LEU A 47 -0.80 7.60 -8.08
C LEU A 47 -2.14 6.89 -7.93
N GLU A 48 -3.17 7.46 -8.55
CA GLU A 48 -4.52 6.91 -8.58
C GLU A 48 -5.12 7.05 -9.97
N VAL A 49 -5.82 6.02 -10.41
CA VAL A 49 -6.65 6.06 -11.62
C VAL A 49 -7.96 5.34 -11.31
N ARG A 50 -9.11 5.99 -11.54
CA ARG A 50 -10.45 5.41 -11.30
C ARG A 50 -10.58 4.74 -9.92
N GLU A 51 -10.29 5.49 -8.86
CA GLU A 51 -10.36 5.00 -7.46
C GLU A 51 -9.43 3.81 -7.16
N SER A 52 -8.51 3.50 -8.07
CA SER A 52 -7.55 2.41 -7.93
C SER A 52 -6.14 2.97 -7.73
N PRO A 53 -5.59 2.91 -6.51
CA PRO A 53 -4.24 3.37 -6.25
C PRO A 53 -3.19 2.41 -6.76
N PHE A 54 -2.03 2.95 -7.05
CA PHE A 54 -0.84 2.20 -7.39
C PHE A 54 0.42 3.00 -7.11
N GLN A 55 1.47 2.26 -6.75
CA GLN A 55 2.82 2.78 -6.56
C GLN A 55 3.67 2.42 -7.79
N ILE A 56 4.55 3.34 -8.16
CA ILE A 56 5.63 3.11 -9.10
C ILE A 56 6.95 3.35 -8.37
N ASP A 57 7.79 2.32 -8.29
CA ASP A 57 9.09 2.42 -7.63
C ASP A 57 10.04 3.33 -8.43
N ALA A 58 10.16 3.08 -9.74
CA ALA A 58 10.91 3.96 -10.64
C ALA A 58 10.30 4.04 -12.05
N LEU A 59 10.30 5.25 -12.61
CA LEU A 59 9.78 5.57 -13.93
C LEU A 59 10.80 6.39 -14.71
N LEU A 60 11.25 5.87 -15.85
CA LEU A 60 12.14 6.58 -16.77
C LEU A 60 11.35 6.98 -18.02
N ILE A 61 11.24 8.28 -18.28
CA ILE A 61 10.48 8.86 -19.38
C ILE A 61 11.45 9.32 -20.48
N PHE A 62 11.45 8.59 -21.60
CA PHE A 62 12.23 8.91 -22.80
C PHE A 62 11.34 9.63 -23.84
N SER A 63 11.95 10.02 -24.96
CA SER A 63 11.24 10.73 -26.04
C SER A 63 10.13 9.90 -26.71
N ASP A 64 10.29 8.58 -26.78
CA ASP A 64 9.46 7.64 -27.53
C ASP A 64 8.83 6.54 -26.66
N MET A 65 9.33 6.37 -25.43
CA MET A 65 8.90 5.30 -24.53
C MET A 65 9.01 5.69 -23.05
N ILE A 66 8.35 4.91 -22.21
CA ILE A 66 8.45 4.96 -20.75
C ILE A 66 8.90 3.58 -20.27
N ASN A 67 9.93 3.55 -19.43
CA ASN A 67 10.33 2.34 -18.71
C ASN A 67 9.82 2.41 -17.27
N LEU A 68 8.94 1.48 -16.93
CA LEU A 68 8.41 1.24 -15.60
C LEU A 68 9.22 0.14 -14.91
N TYR A 69 9.67 0.39 -13.69
CA TYR A 69 10.44 -0.57 -12.91
C TYR A 69 9.75 -0.87 -11.57
N GLU A 70 9.63 -2.16 -11.29
CA GLU A 70 9.27 -2.72 -9.97
C GLU A 70 10.56 -3.26 -9.32
N ILE A 71 10.96 -2.72 -8.18
CA ILE A 71 12.25 -2.99 -7.55
C ILE A 71 12.06 -3.97 -6.40
N LYS A 72 12.78 -5.10 -6.43
CA LYS A 72 12.76 -6.11 -5.36
C LYS A 72 14.16 -6.33 -4.79
N ASN A 73 14.24 -6.35 -3.46
CA ASN A 73 15.47 -6.64 -2.71
C ASN A 73 15.39 -8.04 -2.06
N TYR A 74 14.97 -9.05 -2.82
CA TYR A 74 14.88 -10.43 -2.32
C TYR A 74 16.28 -11.05 -2.19
N GLU A 75 16.51 -11.83 -1.14
CA GLU A 75 17.80 -12.50 -0.89
C GLU A 75 17.72 -14.01 -1.06
N GLY A 76 18.82 -14.64 -1.50
CA GLY A 76 18.93 -16.08 -1.63
C GLY A 76 18.17 -16.69 -2.81
N MET A 77 18.05 -18.01 -2.78
CA MET A 77 17.52 -18.80 -3.88
C MET A 77 15.99 -18.91 -3.86
N HIS A 78 15.38 -18.62 -5.01
CA HIS A 78 13.95 -18.70 -5.26
C HIS A 78 13.69 -19.55 -6.49
N GLN A 79 12.71 -20.46 -6.41
CA GLN A 79 12.19 -21.18 -7.57
C GLN A 79 11.05 -20.37 -8.19
N TRP A 80 11.10 -20.18 -9.50
CA TRP A 80 10.08 -19.47 -10.24
C TRP A 80 8.79 -20.30 -10.35
N GLY A 81 7.67 -19.61 -10.27
CA GLY A 81 6.35 -20.12 -10.61
C GLY A 81 5.47 -19.00 -11.16
N LYS A 82 4.47 -19.36 -11.96
CA LYS A 82 3.62 -18.41 -12.68
C LYS A 82 2.93 -17.40 -11.75
N GLY A 83 2.43 -17.86 -10.61
CA GLY A 83 1.76 -17.00 -9.61
C GLY A 83 2.61 -16.68 -8.38
N SER A 84 3.64 -17.49 -8.10
CA SER A 84 4.42 -17.38 -6.87
C SER A 84 5.85 -17.85 -7.05
N PHE A 85 6.78 -17.22 -6.36
CA PHE A 85 8.11 -17.73 -6.10
C PHE A 85 8.11 -18.63 -4.86
N ILE A 86 8.95 -19.66 -4.86
CA ILE A 86 9.12 -20.58 -3.72
C ILE A 86 10.53 -20.43 -3.16
N LYS A 87 10.65 -20.03 -1.90
CA LYS A 87 11.94 -19.99 -1.19
C LYS A 87 12.43 -21.41 -0.89
N SER A 88 13.73 -21.55 -0.62
CA SER A 88 14.31 -22.83 -0.15
C SER A 88 13.66 -23.35 1.13
N SER A 89 13.06 -22.48 1.95
CA SER A 89 12.28 -22.86 3.15
C SER A 89 10.89 -23.44 2.84
N GLY A 90 10.46 -23.43 1.58
CA GLY A 90 9.10 -23.77 1.16
C GLY A 90 8.10 -22.61 1.25
N PHE A 91 8.53 -21.43 1.72
CA PHE A 91 7.66 -20.25 1.82
C PHE A 91 7.31 -19.71 0.42
N LEU A 92 6.02 -19.40 0.22
CA LEU A 92 5.49 -18.85 -1.02
C LEU A 92 5.50 -17.32 -0.96
N LEU A 93 6.07 -16.70 -1.98
CA LEU A 93 6.01 -15.26 -2.23
C LEU A 93 5.24 -15.02 -3.52
N GLU A 94 4.41 -13.97 -3.57
CA GLU A 94 3.76 -13.58 -4.84
C GLU A 94 4.82 -13.27 -5.90
N ASN A 95 4.55 -13.67 -7.15
CA ASN A 95 5.42 -13.36 -8.26
C ASN A 95 5.34 -11.85 -8.57
N PRO A 96 6.45 -11.09 -8.50
CA PRO A 96 6.45 -9.65 -8.74
C PRO A 96 5.92 -9.20 -10.11
N SER A 97 5.95 -10.08 -11.13
CA SER A 97 5.35 -9.79 -12.43
C SER A 97 3.85 -9.51 -12.36
N MET A 98 3.15 -10.08 -11.37
CA MET A 98 1.72 -9.81 -11.15
C MET A 98 1.50 -8.36 -10.72
N GLN A 99 2.31 -7.86 -9.79
CA GLN A 99 2.29 -6.47 -9.35
C GLN A 99 2.67 -5.53 -10.52
N LEU A 100 3.77 -5.84 -11.21
CA LEU A 100 4.23 -5.07 -12.37
C LEU A 100 3.15 -4.92 -13.44
N GLN A 101 2.46 -6.01 -13.79
CA GLN A 101 1.42 -5.99 -14.82
C GLN A 101 0.22 -5.12 -14.40
N ARG A 102 -0.18 -5.18 -13.12
CA ARG A 102 -1.25 -4.33 -12.57
C ARG A 102 -0.86 -2.85 -12.63
N THR A 103 0.37 -2.52 -12.21
CA THR A 103 0.90 -1.15 -12.24
C THR A 103 1.00 -0.64 -13.66
N LYS A 104 1.50 -1.45 -14.61
CA LYS A 104 1.57 -1.10 -16.03
C LYS A 104 0.22 -0.73 -16.61
N VAL A 105 -0.79 -1.59 -16.43
CA VAL A 105 -2.14 -1.36 -16.97
C VAL A 105 -2.75 -0.07 -16.40
N ARG A 106 -2.56 0.19 -15.10
CA ARG A 106 -3.05 1.42 -14.46
C ARG A 106 -2.34 2.66 -14.99
N LEU A 107 -1.02 2.60 -15.16
CA LEU A 107 -0.26 3.69 -15.77
C LEU A 107 -0.71 3.94 -17.20
N GLU A 108 -0.89 2.91 -18.03
CA GLU A 108 -1.37 3.05 -19.41
C GLU A 108 -2.77 3.70 -19.47
N PHE A 109 -3.69 3.33 -18.57
CA PHE A 109 -4.98 4.01 -18.46
C PHE A 109 -4.83 5.48 -18.07
N LEU A 110 -4.02 5.79 -17.05
CA LEU A 110 -3.80 7.16 -16.60
C LEU A 110 -3.19 8.03 -17.71
N LEU A 111 -2.17 7.52 -18.40
CA LEU A 111 -1.55 8.18 -19.55
C LEU A 111 -2.58 8.47 -20.65
N SER A 112 -3.43 7.49 -20.96
CA SER A 112 -4.47 7.66 -21.97
C SER A 112 -5.51 8.71 -21.56
N GLU A 113 -5.93 8.77 -20.30
CA GLU A 113 -6.87 9.78 -19.78
C GLU A 113 -6.28 11.20 -19.80
N MET A 114 -4.96 11.31 -19.62
CA MET A 114 -4.21 12.56 -19.77
C MET A 114 -3.91 12.93 -21.24
N GLY A 115 -4.23 12.05 -22.20
CA GLY A 115 -4.02 12.29 -23.63
C GLY A 115 -2.62 11.95 -24.15
N PHE A 116 -1.77 11.27 -23.36
CA PHE A 116 -0.45 10.83 -23.79
C PHE A 116 -0.53 9.46 -24.49
N LYS A 117 0.20 9.32 -25.60
CA LYS A 117 0.30 8.07 -26.38
C LYS A 117 1.75 7.60 -26.41
N THR A 118 2.24 7.14 -25.27
CA THR A 118 3.62 6.68 -25.12
C THR A 118 3.64 5.18 -24.82
N ARG A 119 4.56 4.45 -25.45
CA ARG A 119 4.75 3.02 -25.18
C ARG A 119 5.30 2.82 -23.77
N VAL A 120 4.72 1.90 -23.00
CA VAL A 120 5.21 1.52 -21.66
C VAL A 120 5.87 0.15 -21.71
N GLU A 121 7.17 0.11 -21.47
CA GLU A 121 7.92 -1.12 -21.17
C GLU A 121 8.05 -1.26 -19.66
N ALA A 122 7.98 -2.50 -19.17
CA ALA A 122 7.86 -2.76 -17.74
C ALA A 122 8.80 -3.90 -17.34
N TYR A 123 9.55 -3.69 -16.25
CA TYR A 123 10.55 -4.62 -15.78
C TYR A 123 10.46 -4.81 -14.27
N VAL A 124 10.71 -6.03 -13.82
CA VAL A 124 11.02 -6.34 -12.43
C VAL A 124 12.53 -6.38 -12.31
N ILE A 125 13.10 -5.61 -11.38
CA ILE A 125 14.54 -5.57 -11.14
C ILE A 125 14.86 -6.09 -9.75
N PHE A 126 15.80 -7.05 -9.69
CA PHE A 126 16.27 -7.62 -8.44
C PHE A 126 17.62 -7.04 -8.09
N VAL A 127 17.68 -6.21 -7.04
CA VAL A 127 18.89 -5.43 -6.72
C VAL A 127 19.87 -6.15 -5.79
N ASN A 128 19.42 -7.17 -5.06
CA ASN A 128 20.28 -7.90 -4.14
C ASN A 128 21.25 -8.83 -4.91
N PRO A 129 22.58 -8.66 -4.81
CA PRO A 129 23.54 -9.53 -5.49
C PRO A 129 23.45 -11.02 -5.11
N GLU A 130 22.91 -11.35 -3.93
CA GLU A 130 22.73 -12.72 -3.45
C GLU A 130 21.41 -13.35 -3.95
N PHE A 131 20.60 -12.61 -4.71
CA PHE A 131 19.38 -13.14 -5.30
C PHE A 131 19.68 -14.12 -6.43
N THR A 132 19.03 -15.28 -6.39
CA THR A 132 19.05 -16.24 -7.50
C THR A 132 17.64 -16.71 -7.80
N LEU A 133 17.21 -16.59 -9.06
CA LEU A 133 15.94 -17.10 -9.55
C LEU A 133 16.16 -18.32 -10.45
N VAL A 134 15.63 -19.47 -10.04
CA VAL A 134 15.81 -20.75 -10.74
C VAL A 134 14.53 -21.13 -11.46
N GLY A 135 14.66 -21.62 -12.70
CA GLY A 135 13.53 -22.15 -13.47
C GLY A 135 12.61 -21.07 -14.05
N ALA A 136 13.02 -19.81 -14.04
CA ALA A 136 12.29 -18.77 -14.75
C ALA A 136 12.32 -19.05 -16.27
N PRO A 137 11.19 -18.85 -16.97
CA PRO A 137 11.20 -18.83 -18.43
C PRO A 137 12.13 -17.70 -18.91
N ASN A 138 12.53 -17.77 -20.19
CA ASN A 138 13.21 -16.67 -20.87
C ASN A 138 12.24 -15.49 -21.08
N GLU A 139 11.78 -14.89 -19.98
CA GLU A 139 10.99 -13.66 -19.94
C GLU A 139 11.94 -12.46 -19.93
N THR A 140 11.68 -11.49 -20.80
CA THR A 140 12.49 -10.27 -20.93
C THR A 140 12.19 -9.22 -19.85
N SER A 141 11.20 -9.46 -19.00
CA SER A 141 10.76 -8.53 -17.97
C SER A 141 11.55 -8.63 -16.66
N TYR A 142 12.26 -9.74 -16.39
CA TYR A 142 13.11 -9.84 -15.20
C TYR A 142 14.53 -9.37 -15.51
N ILE A 143 15.04 -8.49 -14.66
CA ILE A 143 16.43 -8.04 -14.65
C ILE A 143 17.07 -8.56 -13.36
N LEU A 144 17.90 -9.58 -13.50
CA LEU A 144 18.67 -10.14 -12.40
C LEU A 144 19.86 -9.22 -12.03
N PRO A 145 20.43 -9.35 -10.82
CA PRO A 145 21.48 -8.43 -10.34
C PRO A 145 22.65 -8.28 -11.30
N SER A 146 23.10 -9.38 -11.91
CA SER A 146 24.20 -9.39 -12.88
C SER A 146 23.85 -8.73 -14.23
N GLN A 147 22.56 -8.60 -14.55
CA GLN A 147 22.07 -8.02 -15.79
C GLN A 147 21.84 -6.50 -15.67
N ILE A 148 21.73 -5.95 -14.45
CA ILE A 148 21.46 -4.53 -14.19
C ILE A 148 22.40 -3.60 -14.98
N PRO A 149 23.73 -3.73 -14.91
CA PRO A 149 24.61 -2.81 -15.60
C PRO A 149 24.48 -2.89 -17.12
N GLY A 150 24.22 -4.10 -17.65
CA GLY A 150 24.01 -4.32 -19.08
C GLY A 150 22.70 -3.70 -19.56
N HIS A 151 21.62 -3.85 -18.79
CA HIS A 151 20.31 -3.29 -19.07
C HIS A 151 20.39 -1.78 -19.31
N PHE A 152 20.88 -1.03 -18.32
CA PHE A 152 20.93 0.44 -18.41
C PHE A 152 21.93 0.96 -19.45
N ARG A 153 23.03 0.24 -19.72
CA ARG A 153 23.97 0.60 -20.80
C ARG A 153 23.36 0.42 -22.20
N ASN A 154 22.47 -0.55 -22.36
CA ASN A 154 21.88 -0.91 -23.65
C ASN A 154 20.61 -0.11 -23.96
N ILE A 155 20.11 0.70 -23.02
CA ILE A 155 19.00 1.62 -23.28
C ILE A 155 19.42 2.59 -24.38
N PRO A 156 18.65 2.67 -25.49
CA PRO A 156 18.96 3.60 -26.58
C PRO A 156 19.03 5.04 -26.05
N LYS A 157 20.12 5.74 -26.35
CA LYS A 157 20.22 7.17 -26.10
C LYS A 157 19.40 7.89 -27.17
N THR A 158 18.12 8.08 -26.93
CA THR A 158 17.24 8.81 -27.84
C THR A 158 17.56 10.30 -27.84
N THR A 159 17.32 10.97 -28.96
CA THR A 159 17.64 12.39 -29.14
C THR A 159 16.71 13.28 -28.32
N GLY A 160 17.14 13.62 -27.11
CA GLY A 160 16.66 14.77 -26.33
C GLY A 160 15.25 14.65 -25.73
N ILE A 161 15.12 15.12 -24.50
CA ILE A 161 13.82 15.28 -23.82
C ILE A 161 13.11 16.48 -24.45
N THR A 162 11.86 16.31 -24.90
CA THR A 162 11.06 17.40 -25.47
C THR A 162 10.15 18.06 -24.41
N ALA A 163 9.51 19.16 -24.79
CA ALA A 163 8.50 19.81 -23.95
C ALA A 163 7.32 18.88 -23.58
N GLU A 164 7.05 17.85 -24.38
CA GLU A 164 6.00 16.87 -24.10
C GLU A 164 6.36 15.95 -22.94
N GLN A 165 7.60 15.46 -22.86
CA GLN A 165 8.06 14.64 -21.73
C GLN A 165 8.06 15.43 -20.42
N TYR A 166 8.46 16.71 -20.46
CA TYR A 166 8.34 17.58 -19.28
C TYR A 166 6.89 17.79 -18.87
N ARG A 167 5.97 17.98 -19.83
CA ARG A 167 4.54 18.10 -19.54
C ARG A 167 3.99 16.83 -18.90
N LEU A 168 4.38 15.67 -19.42
CA LEU A 168 3.99 14.38 -18.85
C LEU A 168 4.50 14.24 -17.42
N ALA A 169 5.79 14.49 -17.19
CA ALA A 169 6.39 14.39 -15.87
C ALA A 169 5.76 15.37 -14.87
N ASP A 170 5.54 16.63 -15.28
CA ASP A 170 4.85 17.64 -14.48
C ASP A 170 3.43 17.17 -14.10
N SER A 171 2.67 16.59 -15.03
CA SER A 171 1.33 16.04 -14.75
C SER A 171 1.36 14.87 -13.77
N LEU A 172 2.30 13.93 -13.92
CA LEU A 172 2.44 12.79 -13.01
C LEU A 172 2.82 13.25 -11.59
N VAL A 173 3.74 14.21 -11.48
CA VAL A 173 4.12 14.79 -10.17
C VAL A 173 2.96 15.57 -9.54
N ALA A 174 2.16 16.28 -10.33
CA ALA A 174 0.98 16.98 -9.81
C ALA A 174 -0.10 16.03 -9.26
N LEU A 175 -0.18 14.81 -9.81
CA LEU A 175 -1.11 13.76 -9.36
C LEU A 175 -0.55 12.93 -8.19
N HIS A 176 0.72 13.09 -7.84
CA HIS A 176 1.34 12.33 -6.77
C HIS A 176 0.71 12.67 -5.41
N ASP A 177 0.17 11.64 -4.73
CA ASP A 177 -0.39 11.75 -3.38
C ASP A 177 0.34 10.81 -2.41
N PRO A 178 1.35 11.31 -1.67
CA PRO A 178 2.10 10.47 -0.72
C PRO A 178 1.26 10.01 0.48
N ASN A 179 0.06 10.58 0.68
CA ASN A 179 -0.84 10.22 1.77
C ASN A 179 -1.84 9.13 1.36
N TYR A 180 -1.82 8.64 0.11
CA TYR A 180 -2.81 7.67 -0.34
C TYR A 180 -2.83 6.38 0.52
N SER A 181 -1.66 5.87 0.91
CA SER A 181 -1.53 4.69 1.79
C SER A 181 -2.23 4.86 3.15
N PHE A 182 -2.61 6.10 3.51
CA PHE A 182 -3.33 6.47 4.74
C PHE A 182 -4.73 7.00 4.47
N LYS A 183 -5.28 6.92 3.25
CA LYS A 183 -6.70 7.17 2.98
C LYS A 183 -7.53 6.05 3.59
N ILE A 184 -7.63 6.08 4.91
CA ILE A 184 -8.70 5.44 5.65
C ILE A 184 -9.99 6.01 5.04
N PRO A 185 -10.89 5.17 4.51
CA PRO A 185 -12.19 5.65 4.02
C PRO A 185 -12.82 6.49 5.12
N GLU A 186 -13.32 7.68 4.80
CA GLU A 186 -14.01 8.50 5.79
C GLU A 186 -15.18 7.68 6.35
N TYR A 187 -15.02 7.19 7.58
CA TYR A 187 -16.03 6.43 8.27
C TYR A 187 -16.57 7.27 9.40
N HIS A 188 -17.89 7.31 9.48
CA HIS A 188 -18.59 7.88 10.62
C HIS A 188 -19.18 6.75 11.43
N TYR A 189 -19.23 6.93 12.75
CA TYR A 189 -19.76 5.93 13.65
C TYR A 189 -21.16 5.49 13.23
N GLU A 190 -21.98 6.42 12.75
CA GLU A 190 -23.36 6.24 12.31
C GLU A 190 -23.48 5.30 11.11
N ASN A 191 -22.46 5.23 10.27
CA ASN A 191 -22.45 4.42 9.04
C ASN A 191 -21.93 2.99 9.29
N MET A 192 -21.42 2.70 10.48
CA MET A 192 -20.89 1.37 10.80
C MET A 192 -21.98 0.42 11.28
N LYS A 193 -21.98 -0.79 10.72
CA LYS A 193 -22.86 -1.87 11.17
C LYS A 193 -22.53 -2.25 12.62
N LYS A 194 -23.51 -2.08 13.51
CA LYS A 194 -23.39 -2.41 14.92
C LYS A 194 -23.60 -3.90 15.16
N GLY A 195 -22.96 -4.43 16.19
CA GLY A 195 -23.07 -5.83 16.56
C GLY A 195 -21.80 -6.38 17.19
N VAL A 196 -21.92 -7.56 17.77
CA VAL A 196 -20.76 -8.30 18.29
C VAL A 196 -20.31 -9.30 17.21
N PRO A 197 -19.00 -9.37 16.91
CA PRO A 197 -18.50 -10.25 15.87
C PRO A 197 -18.45 -11.70 16.34
N CYS A 198 -18.72 -12.63 15.42
CA CYS A 198 -18.36 -14.03 15.61
C CYS A 198 -16.83 -14.17 15.56
N PRO A 199 -16.17 -14.68 16.61
CA PRO A 199 -14.71 -14.83 16.62
C PRO A 199 -14.17 -15.78 15.53
N ALA A 200 -15.03 -16.61 14.95
CA ALA A 200 -14.65 -17.61 13.97
C ALA A 200 -14.80 -17.17 12.52
N CYS A 201 -15.76 -16.29 12.20
CA CYS A 201 -16.04 -15.88 10.83
C CYS A 201 -16.28 -14.37 10.64
N GLY A 202 -16.20 -13.57 11.71
CA GLY A 202 -16.40 -12.12 11.66
C GLY A 202 -17.84 -11.66 11.45
N ALA A 203 -18.80 -12.57 11.25
CA ALA A 203 -20.20 -12.21 11.07
C ALA A 203 -20.73 -11.42 12.28
N LEU A 204 -21.27 -10.23 12.02
CA LEU A 204 -21.87 -9.37 13.04
C LEU A 204 -23.31 -9.77 13.28
N LYS A 205 -23.68 -9.86 14.57
CA LYS A 205 -25.05 -10.06 14.99
C LYS A 205 -25.47 -8.90 15.89
N ASP A 206 -26.71 -8.47 15.76
CA ASP A 206 -27.25 -7.29 16.44
C ASP A 206 -27.86 -7.61 17.82
N THR A 207 -28.00 -8.89 18.16
CA THR A 207 -28.72 -9.34 19.37
C THR A 207 -27.99 -10.48 20.06
N PHE A 208 -27.62 -10.27 21.33
CA PHE A 208 -26.99 -11.30 22.16
C PHE A 208 -27.70 -11.52 23.49
N ARG A 209 -27.89 -12.79 23.84
CA ARG A 209 -28.57 -13.27 25.04
C ARG A 209 -27.85 -14.48 25.61
N GLY A 210 -27.90 -14.63 26.94
CA GLY A 210 -27.32 -15.76 27.64
C GLY A 210 -25.78 -15.82 27.58
N GLN A 211 -25.20 -16.90 28.10
CA GLN A 211 -23.74 -17.03 28.17
C GLN A 211 -23.10 -17.40 26.82
N HIS A 212 -23.83 -18.19 26.01
CA HIS A 212 -23.37 -18.71 24.73
C HIS A 212 -24.46 -18.61 23.66
N GLN A 213 -24.07 -18.43 22.41
CA GLN A 213 -24.97 -18.53 21.26
C GLN A 213 -24.31 -19.24 20.07
N ILE A 214 -25.11 -19.75 19.16
CA ILE A 214 -24.64 -20.33 17.90
C ILE A 214 -24.61 -19.24 16.82
N CYS A 215 -23.51 -19.16 16.08
CA CYS A 215 -23.40 -18.30 14.91
C CYS A 215 -24.37 -18.76 13.82
N GLY A 216 -25.19 -17.85 13.28
CA GLY A 216 -26.09 -18.18 12.17
C GLY A 216 -25.37 -18.49 10.85
N GLU A 217 -24.18 -17.92 10.65
CA GLU A 217 -23.41 -18.06 9.41
C GLU A 217 -22.50 -19.29 9.40
N CYS A 218 -21.73 -19.51 10.47
CA CYS A 218 -20.74 -20.59 10.52
C CYS A 218 -21.08 -21.74 11.49
N GLY A 219 -22.20 -21.66 12.21
CA GLY A 219 -22.64 -22.70 13.15
C GLY A 219 -21.77 -22.87 14.41
N LYS A 220 -20.69 -22.11 14.58
CA LYS A 220 -19.83 -22.23 15.77
C LYS A 220 -20.48 -21.62 17.01
N LYS A 221 -20.19 -22.23 18.17
CA LYS A 221 -20.59 -21.74 19.49
C LYS A 221 -19.72 -20.55 19.90
N ILE A 222 -20.36 -19.43 20.22
CA ILE A 222 -19.75 -18.16 20.60
C ILE A 222 -19.93 -17.95 22.11
N ASN A 223 -18.85 -17.61 22.82
CA ASN A 223 -18.93 -17.06 24.17
C ASN A 223 -19.24 -15.56 24.09
N ILE A 224 -20.35 -15.13 24.68
CA ILE A 224 -20.82 -13.76 24.50
C ILE A 224 -19.93 -12.74 25.24
N ASN A 225 -19.34 -13.08 26.39
CA ASN A 225 -18.42 -12.15 27.07
C ASN A 225 -17.15 -11.94 26.25
N GLU A 226 -16.58 -13.02 25.69
CA GLU A 226 -15.40 -12.95 24.84
C GLU A 226 -15.67 -12.13 23.57
N ALA A 227 -16.81 -12.38 22.93
CA ALA A 227 -17.19 -11.62 21.74
C ALA A 227 -17.36 -10.12 22.06
N ILE A 228 -17.96 -9.76 23.20
CA ILE A 228 -18.07 -8.35 23.64
C ILE A 228 -16.68 -7.72 23.83
N ARG A 229 -15.69 -8.45 24.37
CA ARG A 229 -14.32 -7.95 24.51
C ARG A 229 -13.68 -7.66 23.17
N THR A 230 -13.82 -8.57 22.22
CA THR A 230 -13.35 -8.35 20.84
C THR A 230 -13.99 -7.09 20.27
N SER A 231 -15.31 -6.94 20.42
CA SER A 231 -16.03 -5.75 19.97
C SER A 231 -15.54 -4.45 20.62
N ILE A 232 -15.22 -4.46 21.92
CA ILE A 232 -14.60 -3.30 22.62
C ILE A 232 -13.21 -2.99 22.05
N SER A 233 -12.40 -4.02 21.77
CA SER A 233 -11.09 -3.84 21.14
C SER A 233 -11.21 -3.22 19.75
N ASP A 234 -12.14 -3.71 18.93
CA ASP A 234 -12.42 -3.18 17.60
C ASP A 234 -12.84 -1.70 17.67
N PHE A 235 -13.70 -1.35 18.64
CA PHE A 235 -14.12 0.03 18.87
C PHE A 235 -12.92 0.95 19.17
N ARG A 236 -11.96 0.51 19.99
CA ARG A 236 -10.77 1.31 20.33
C ARG A 236 -9.84 1.53 19.14
N ILE A 237 -9.76 0.55 18.23
CA ILE A 237 -8.96 0.65 17.01
C ILE A 237 -9.60 1.63 16.04
N LEU A 238 -10.93 1.58 15.90
CA LEU A 238 -11.68 2.43 14.96
C LEU A 238 -11.93 3.84 15.49
N PHE A 239 -12.05 4.02 16.81
CA PHE A 239 -12.34 5.32 17.42
C PHE A 239 -11.38 5.59 18.59
N PRO A 240 -10.08 5.76 18.32
CA PRO A 240 -9.06 5.89 19.37
C PRO A 240 -9.25 7.14 20.25
N ASP A 241 -9.87 8.19 19.70
CA ASP A 241 -10.13 9.46 20.40
C ASP A 241 -11.48 9.49 21.15
N ASP A 242 -12.36 8.50 20.91
CA ASP A 242 -13.67 8.43 21.56
C ASP A 242 -13.56 7.88 22.99
N LYS A 243 -14.29 8.50 23.92
CA LYS A 243 -14.39 7.98 25.29
C LYS A 243 -15.23 6.69 25.33
N ILE A 244 -14.66 5.65 25.94
CA ILE A 244 -15.39 4.40 26.19
C ILE A 244 -16.39 4.62 27.31
N THR A 245 -17.69 4.59 26.98
CA THR A 245 -18.77 4.61 27.98
C THR A 245 -19.65 3.37 27.83
N ALA A 246 -20.30 2.96 28.92
CA ALA A 246 -21.18 1.79 28.87
C ALA A 246 -22.30 1.95 27.83
N SER A 247 -22.85 3.17 27.68
CA SER A 247 -23.87 3.45 26.67
C SER A 247 -23.31 3.34 25.25
N ARG A 248 -22.15 3.94 24.97
CA ARG A 248 -21.51 3.90 23.64
C ARG A 248 -21.14 2.49 23.21
N ILE A 249 -20.61 1.69 24.13
CA ILE A 249 -20.28 0.28 23.84
C ILE A 249 -21.54 -0.58 23.73
N THR A 250 -22.61 -0.27 24.46
CA THR A 250 -23.89 -0.97 24.29
C THR A 250 -24.43 -0.78 22.88
N ASP A 251 -24.46 0.47 22.39
CA ASP A 251 -24.85 0.79 21.02
C ASP A 251 -23.92 0.13 19.99
N TRP A 252 -22.60 0.16 20.23
CA TRP A 252 -21.61 -0.49 19.36
C TRP A 252 -21.85 -1.99 19.19
N CYS A 253 -22.17 -2.67 20.30
CA CYS A 253 -22.50 -4.09 20.33
C CYS A 253 -23.89 -4.41 19.75
N GLY A 254 -24.67 -3.41 19.31
CA GLY A 254 -26.06 -3.55 18.84
C GLY A 254 -27.06 -3.50 20.00
N VAL A 255 -27.73 -4.62 20.28
CA VAL A 255 -28.73 -4.75 21.35
C VAL A 255 -28.22 -5.74 22.40
N GLY A 256 -27.89 -5.22 23.58
CA GLY A 256 -27.36 -5.99 24.69
C GLY A 256 -27.74 -5.43 26.06
N ASP A 257 -27.53 -6.25 27.09
CA ASP A 257 -27.69 -5.81 28.49
C ASP A 257 -26.54 -4.86 28.88
N GLN A 258 -26.87 -3.58 29.03
CA GLN A 258 -25.92 -2.55 29.44
C GLN A 258 -25.25 -2.87 30.79
N ASN A 259 -25.91 -3.60 31.70
CA ASN A 259 -25.31 -4.00 32.98
C ASN A 259 -24.16 -4.99 32.76
N ARG A 260 -24.35 -5.96 31.85
CA ARG A 260 -23.31 -6.92 31.46
C ARG A 260 -22.11 -6.21 30.88
N ILE A 261 -22.33 -5.28 29.94
CA ILE A 261 -21.26 -4.48 29.35
C ILE A 261 -20.57 -3.64 30.41
N SER A 262 -21.32 -2.98 31.29
CA SER A 262 -20.74 -2.20 32.39
C SER A 262 -19.91 -3.07 33.34
N ASN A 263 -20.27 -4.33 33.58
CA ASN A 263 -19.52 -5.23 34.43
C ASN A 263 -18.20 -5.65 33.77
N ILE A 264 -18.24 -5.98 32.47
CA ILE A 264 -17.03 -6.29 31.67
C ILE A 264 -16.08 -5.07 31.68
N LEU A 265 -16.62 -3.87 31.42
CA LEU A 265 -15.83 -2.65 31.41
C LEU A 265 -15.18 -2.37 32.77
N LYS A 266 -15.89 -2.56 33.88
CA LYS A 266 -15.33 -2.40 35.23
C LYS A 266 -14.29 -3.44 35.60
N SER A 267 -14.38 -4.66 35.06
CA SER A 267 -13.40 -5.72 35.35
C SER A 267 -12.11 -5.57 34.56
N GLU A 268 -12.14 -4.87 33.43
CA GLU A 268 -11.02 -4.86 32.46
C GLU A 268 -10.36 -3.49 32.30
N PHE A 269 -11.04 -2.42 32.69
CA PHE A 269 -10.59 -1.05 32.45
C PHE A 269 -10.63 -0.21 33.72
N GLN A 270 -9.81 0.83 33.75
CA GLN A 270 -9.82 1.77 34.86
C GLN A 270 -11.01 2.71 34.74
N VAL A 271 -11.78 2.82 35.83
CA VAL A 271 -12.95 3.71 35.88
C VAL A 271 -12.49 5.15 36.08
N MET A 272 -12.90 6.03 35.17
CA MET A 272 -12.64 7.47 35.22
C MET A 272 -13.96 8.26 35.34
N GLY A 273 -13.92 9.39 36.04
CA GLY A 273 -15.08 10.26 36.25
C GLY A 273 -16.11 9.73 37.26
N LYS A 274 -17.22 10.47 37.44
CA LYS A 274 -18.32 10.14 38.37
C LYS A 274 -19.68 10.30 37.70
N ASN A 275 -20.65 9.49 38.12
CA ASN A 275 -22.06 9.55 37.69
C ASN A 275 -22.21 9.60 36.15
N ARG A 276 -22.79 10.68 35.61
CA ARG A 276 -23.04 10.87 34.18
C ARG A 276 -21.78 11.09 33.34
N GLY A 277 -20.64 11.37 33.96
CA GLY A 277 -19.34 11.54 33.29
C GLY A 277 -18.43 10.31 33.41
N ARG A 278 -18.96 9.12 33.72
CA ARG A 278 -18.15 7.90 33.87
C ARG A 278 -17.72 7.37 32.51
N TYR A 279 -16.42 7.14 32.34
CA TYR A 279 -15.82 6.49 31.17
C TYR A 279 -14.71 5.54 31.61
N PHE A 280 -14.19 4.75 30.67
CA PHE A 280 -13.24 3.69 30.91
C PHE A 280 -11.99 3.91 30.03
N ILE A 281 -10.81 3.61 30.58
CA ILE A 281 -9.51 3.67 29.89
C ILE A 281 -8.74 2.36 30.04
#